data_AF-W7IKU5-F1
#
_entry.id   AF-W7IKU5-F1
#
_cell.length_a   1.000
_cell.length_b   1.000
_cell.length_c   1.000
_cell.angle_alpha   90.00
_cell.angle_beta   90.00
_cell.angle_gamma   90.00
#
_symmetry.space_group_name_H-M   'P 1'
#
loop_
_entity.id
_entity.type
_entity.pdbx_description
1 polymer ?
#
loop_
_entity_poly.entity_id
_entity_poly.type
_entity_poly.pdbx_seq_one_letter_code
_entity_poly.pdbx_strand_id
1 'polypeptide(L)'
;MLFGALVVGCAREAAGDDDVLVLAMTAGANEPAPALTARARQEITAALRGDHASLRVVVAGDQRPRVVEEGQLRLRRGAQVEHDGARRAALTRQEVERVGALLAGTGSGAARSDPLALLDHIGRTPGRVTGVLLSSGLQTTGPLATAVLGWDRVGAGATVERARSLGLVPDLTGKRVVFSGIGDTEAPQRPLPPQLRNRLVDFWTGLCRAGGAAECAVDPDPVTGGRPVSTTPVPTVPVPEPPVISEPVPQARPIALPSDVLFGPDSAVLLESAGPVLRQLAGNLPPGAGITLTGHTASVGPADTARRLSLARATAVRDALVALGVPGSAVTVLGVGFDEPLAVDVGPDGALDPVAAQRNRAVVVEVTAGGGRS
;
A
#
# COMPACT_ATOMS: atom_id res chain seq x y z
N MET A 1 -68.82 -41.76 -15.44
CA MET A 1 -67.90 -41.99 -14.31
C MET A 1 -66.52 -41.49 -14.71
N LEU A 2 -66.18 -40.25 -14.35
CA LEU A 2 -64.82 -39.70 -14.51
C LEU A 2 -63.99 -40.10 -13.29
N PHE A 3 -62.87 -40.78 -13.50
CA PHE A 3 -61.84 -40.95 -12.47
C PHE A 3 -60.86 -39.78 -12.53
N GLY A 4 -60.90 -38.91 -11.52
CA GLY A 4 -59.91 -37.86 -11.31
C GLY A 4 -58.66 -38.44 -10.67
N ALA A 5 -57.51 -38.30 -11.34
CA ALA A 5 -56.21 -38.57 -10.76
C ALA A 5 -55.77 -37.36 -9.91
N LEU A 6 -55.77 -37.50 -8.59
CA LEU A 6 -55.09 -36.58 -7.68
C LEU A 6 -53.58 -36.85 -7.78
N VAL A 7 -52.86 -35.95 -8.47
CA VAL A 7 -51.41 -35.84 -8.34
C VAL A 7 -51.15 -35.12 -7.01
N VAL A 8 -50.70 -35.86 -6.00
CA VAL A 8 -50.13 -35.29 -4.78
C VAL A 8 -48.81 -34.64 -5.18
N GLY A 9 -48.87 -33.35 -5.50
CA GLY A 9 -47.68 -32.53 -5.61
C GLY A 9 -47.01 -32.48 -4.24
N CYS A 10 -45.79 -32.99 -4.13
CA CYS A 10 -44.89 -32.62 -3.05
C CYS A 10 -44.76 -31.09 -3.12
N ALA A 11 -45.49 -30.40 -2.25
CA ALA A 11 -45.24 -29.00 -1.97
C ALA A 11 -43.79 -28.94 -1.50
N ARG A 12 -42.92 -28.45 -2.38
CA ARG A 12 -41.61 -27.95 -1.99
C ARG A 12 -41.93 -26.83 -1.01
N GLU A 13 -41.77 -27.11 0.29
CA GLU A 13 -41.77 -26.06 1.32
C GLU A 13 -40.94 -24.93 0.76
N ALA A 14 -41.58 -23.77 0.57
CA ALA A 14 -40.90 -22.58 0.14
C ALA A 14 -39.70 -22.41 1.09
N ALA A 15 -38.48 -22.34 0.53
CA ALA A 15 -37.27 -22.14 1.29
C ALA A 15 -37.50 -20.93 2.21
N GLY A 16 -37.61 -21.22 3.51
CA GLY A 16 -37.97 -20.23 4.51
C GLY A 16 -37.00 -19.07 4.51
N ASP A 17 -37.50 -17.94 4.99
CA ASP A 17 -36.81 -16.68 5.26
C ASP A 17 -35.80 -16.83 6.43
N ASP A 18 -35.06 -17.95 6.46
CA ASP A 18 -34.18 -18.36 7.54
C ASP A 18 -32.87 -17.57 7.48
N ASP A 19 -32.55 -16.89 8.58
CA ASP A 19 -31.27 -16.19 8.75
C ASP A 19 -30.13 -17.22 8.93
N VAL A 20 -29.06 -17.06 8.16
CA VAL A 20 -27.89 -17.94 8.22
C VAL A 20 -26.66 -17.14 8.64
N LEU A 21 -26.08 -17.51 9.78
CA LEU A 21 -24.77 -17.04 10.20
C LEU A 21 -23.70 -17.99 9.67
N VAL A 22 -22.85 -17.51 8.77
CA VAL A 22 -21.72 -18.27 8.23
C VAL A 22 -20.43 -17.76 8.87
N LEU A 23 -19.75 -18.59 9.65
CA LEU A 23 -18.40 -18.33 10.16
C LEU A 23 -17.40 -19.04 9.25
N ALA A 24 -16.83 -18.30 8.31
CA ALA A 24 -15.89 -18.81 7.32
C ALA A 24 -14.45 -18.45 7.71
N MET A 25 -13.54 -19.40 7.80
CA MET A 25 -12.18 -19.16 8.27
C MET A 25 -11.11 -19.80 7.38
N THR A 26 -10.00 -19.10 7.18
CA THR A 26 -8.83 -19.69 6.51
C THR A 26 -8.11 -20.67 7.42
N ALA A 27 -7.97 -20.35 8.72
CA ALA A 27 -7.34 -21.20 9.75
C ALA A 27 -5.98 -21.81 9.32
N GLY A 28 -5.17 -21.02 8.62
CA GLY A 28 -3.88 -21.45 8.06
C GLY A 28 -2.72 -21.35 9.05
N ALA A 29 -1.57 -21.90 8.70
CA ALA A 29 -0.38 -21.91 9.55
C ALA A 29 0.37 -20.55 9.66
N ASN A 30 -0.02 -19.56 8.84
CA ASN A 30 0.65 -18.25 8.75
C ASN A 30 -0.20 -17.11 9.36
N GLU A 31 -1.21 -17.43 10.14
CA GLU A 31 -2.12 -16.49 10.81
C GLU A 31 -2.47 -17.00 12.21
N PRO A 32 -2.94 -16.15 13.14
CA PRO A 32 -3.35 -16.60 14.46
C PRO A 32 -4.44 -17.67 14.38
N ALA A 33 -4.50 -18.54 15.39
CA ALA A 33 -5.64 -19.45 15.49
C ALA A 33 -6.96 -18.66 15.46
N PRO A 34 -8.00 -19.16 14.77
CA PRO A 34 -9.28 -18.46 14.71
C PRO A 34 -9.84 -18.23 16.12
N ALA A 35 -10.19 -16.98 16.42
CA ALA A 35 -10.79 -16.61 17.70
C ALA A 35 -11.92 -15.60 17.50
N LEU A 36 -12.90 -15.64 18.40
CA LEU A 36 -13.99 -14.68 18.40
C LEU A 36 -13.53 -13.35 19.00
N THR A 37 -13.53 -12.32 18.17
CA THR A 37 -13.41 -10.90 18.57
C THR A 37 -14.70 -10.39 19.22
N ALA A 38 -14.69 -9.16 19.74
CA ALA A 38 -15.91 -8.56 20.28
C ALA A 38 -17.01 -8.45 19.22
N ARG A 39 -16.67 -8.03 17.99
CA ARG A 39 -17.64 -7.93 16.89
C ARG A 39 -18.16 -9.30 16.47
N ALA A 40 -17.31 -10.32 16.31
CA ALA A 40 -17.78 -11.67 15.96
C ALA A 40 -18.72 -12.25 17.03
N ARG A 41 -18.42 -12.04 18.33
CA ARG A 41 -19.33 -12.41 19.43
C ARG A 41 -20.68 -11.69 19.34
N GLN A 42 -20.70 -10.43 18.93
CA GLN A 42 -21.95 -9.67 18.75
C GLN A 42 -22.80 -10.26 17.61
N GLU A 43 -22.20 -10.67 16.50
CA GLU A 43 -22.92 -11.30 15.38
C GLU A 43 -23.56 -12.64 15.80
N ILE A 44 -22.83 -13.48 16.53
CA ILE A 44 -23.37 -14.75 17.08
C ILE A 44 -24.49 -14.46 18.07
N THR A 45 -24.29 -13.49 18.97
CA THR A 45 -25.28 -13.09 19.96
C THR A 45 -26.55 -12.55 19.29
N ALA A 46 -26.42 -11.80 18.21
CA ALA A 46 -27.55 -11.28 17.44
C ALA A 46 -28.32 -12.40 16.75
N ALA A 47 -27.62 -13.36 16.11
CA ALA A 47 -28.24 -14.52 15.48
C ALA A 47 -29.01 -15.38 16.51
N LEU A 48 -28.47 -15.56 17.71
CA LEU A 48 -29.12 -16.30 18.80
C LEU A 48 -30.41 -15.66 19.33
N ARG A 49 -30.71 -14.40 18.99
CA ARG A 49 -31.99 -13.76 19.32
C ARG A 49 -33.09 -14.11 18.33
N GLY A 50 -32.74 -14.58 17.14
CA GLY A 50 -33.71 -15.03 16.14
C GLY A 50 -34.20 -16.44 16.41
N ASP A 51 -35.48 -16.71 16.16
CA ASP A 51 -36.10 -18.02 16.41
C ASP A 51 -35.74 -19.09 15.35
N HIS A 52 -35.21 -18.65 14.21
CA HIS A 52 -34.96 -19.47 13.01
C HIS A 52 -33.52 -19.39 12.48
N ALA A 53 -32.59 -18.83 13.26
CA ALA A 53 -31.21 -18.72 12.82
C ALA A 53 -30.53 -20.09 12.70
N SER A 54 -29.72 -20.26 11.67
CA SER A 54 -28.80 -21.40 11.53
C SER A 54 -27.35 -20.91 11.57
N LEU A 55 -26.47 -21.77 12.11
CA LEU A 55 -25.03 -21.56 12.12
C LEU A 55 -24.39 -22.54 11.14
N ARG A 56 -23.50 -22.02 10.30
CA ARG A 56 -22.60 -22.81 9.48
C ARG A 56 -21.16 -22.37 9.72
N VAL A 57 -20.33 -23.27 10.19
CA VAL A 57 -18.89 -23.05 10.37
C VAL A 57 -18.15 -23.71 9.21
N VAL A 58 -17.33 -22.93 8.52
CA VAL A 58 -16.67 -23.34 7.27
C VAL A 58 -15.18 -23.05 7.39
N VAL A 59 -14.35 -24.02 7.05
CA VAL A 59 -12.88 -23.87 7.02
C VAL A 59 -12.37 -23.98 5.59
N ALA A 60 -11.29 -23.27 5.26
CA ALA A 60 -10.60 -23.46 4.00
C ALA A 60 -10.17 -24.92 3.80
N GLY A 61 -10.11 -25.35 2.54
CA GLY A 61 -9.64 -26.68 2.15
C GLY A 61 -8.84 -26.58 0.86
N ASP A 62 -8.04 -27.61 0.56
CA ASP A 62 -7.07 -27.57 -0.54
C ASP A 62 -7.71 -27.33 -1.93
N GLN A 63 -8.89 -27.92 -2.15
CA GLN A 63 -9.66 -27.79 -3.40
C GLN A 63 -10.89 -26.88 -3.26
N ARG A 64 -11.53 -26.90 -2.08
CA ARG A 64 -12.74 -26.14 -1.77
C ARG A 64 -12.93 -26.02 -0.27
N PRO A 65 -13.66 -24.99 0.21
CA PRO A 65 -14.05 -24.90 1.62
C PRO A 65 -14.83 -26.13 2.09
N ARG A 66 -14.65 -26.50 3.36
CA ARG A 66 -15.32 -27.62 4.02
C ARG A 66 -16.17 -27.11 5.18
N VAL A 67 -17.41 -27.60 5.27
CA VAL A 67 -18.26 -27.36 6.43
C VAL A 67 -17.77 -28.20 7.60
N VAL A 68 -17.46 -27.54 8.71
CA VAL A 68 -17.04 -28.14 9.99
C VAL A 68 -18.25 -28.45 10.86
N GLU A 69 -19.20 -27.51 10.90
CA GLU A 69 -20.44 -27.64 11.65
C GLU A 69 -21.57 -26.95 10.89
N GLU A 70 -22.76 -27.54 10.93
CA GLU A 70 -23.99 -26.92 10.45
C GLU A 70 -25.16 -27.35 11.34
N GLY A 71 -25.97 -26.38 11.78
CA GLY A 71 -27.10 -26.66 12.63
C GLY A 71 -27.95 -25.44 12.98
N GLN A 72 -29.09 -25.68 13.63
CA GLN A 72 -29.94 -24.61 14.13
C GLN A 72 -29.27 -23.93 15.33
N LEU A 73 -29.15 -22.61 15.27
CA LEU A 73 -28.62 -21.79 16.34
C LEU A 73 -29.76 -21.43 17.31
N ARG A 74 -30.19 -22.42 18.11
CA ARG A 74 -31.33 -22.27 19.04
C ARG A 74 -30.94 -22.52 20.48
N LEU A 75 -31.38 -21.62 21.38
CA LEU A 75 -31.29 -21.78 22.83
C LEU A 75 -32.39 -22.75 23.32
N ARG A 76 -32.24 -24.07 23.11
CA ARG A 76 -33.31 -25.06 23.38
C ARG A 76 -33.46 -25.49 24.85
N ARG A 77 -34.71 -25.80 25.22
CA ARG A 77 -35.12 -27.12 25.77
C ARG A 77 -36.35 -27.62 25.00
N GLY A 78 -36.22 -28.67 24.18
CA GLY A 78 -37.36 -29.22 23.43
C GLY A 78 -38.00 -28.23 22.44
N ALA A 79 -39.33 -28.18 22.36
CA ALA A 79 -40.10 -27.38 21.41
C ALA A 79 -40.55 -25.99 21.93
N GLN A 80 -40.15 -25.58 23.13
CA GLN A 80 -40.57 -24.29 23.72
C GLN A 80 -39.40 -23.29 23.79
N VAL A 81 -39.69 -22.02 23.47
CA VAL A 81 -38.74 -20.89 23.54
C VAL A 81 -38.53 -20.50 25.01
N GLU A 82 -37.28 -20.31 25.43
CA GLU A 82 -36.93 -19.93 26.81
C GLU A 82 -37.28 -18.46 27.07
N HIS A 83 -38.28 -18.18 27.92
CA HIS A 83 -38.76 -16.82 28.18
C HIS A 83 -37.96 -16.12 29.30
N ASP A 84 -37.25 -16.85 30.17
CA ASP A 84 -36.47 -16.26 31.26
C ASP A 84 -35.23 -15.52 30.74
N GLY A 85 -35.13 -14.22 31.07
CA GLY A 85 -34.06 -13.35 30.56
C GLY A 85 -32.66 -13.73 31.05
N ALA A 86 -32.54 -14.08 32.34
CA ALA A 86 -31.26 -14.45 32.94
C ALA A 86 -30.75 -15.78 32.37
N ARG A 87 -31.65 -16.75 32.20
CA ARG A 87 -31.35 -18.06 31.62
C ARG A 87 -30.96 -17.95 30.16
N ARG A 88 -31.69 -17.15 29.36
CA ARG A 88 -31.29 -16.85 27.98
C ARG A 88 -29.89 -16.28 27.90
N ALA A 89 -29.56 -15.27 28.72
CA ALA A 89 -28.22 -14.68 28.74
C ALA A 89 -27.12 -15.71 29.13
N ALA A 90 -27.41 -16.63 30.05
CA ALA A 90 -26.49 -17.70 30.40
C ALA A 90 -26.27 -18.69 29.25
N LEU A 91 -27.35 -19.14 28.59
CA LEU A 91 -27.26 -20.06 27.45
C LEU A 91 -26.59 -19.41 26.24
N THR A 92 -26.85 -18.13 25.97
CA THR A 92 -26.14 -17.36 24.93
C THR A 92 -24.65 -17.33 25.19
N ARG A 93 -24.21 -17.04 26.43
CA ARG A 93 -22.78 -17.07 26.77
C ARG A 93 -22.19 -18.46 26.57
N GLN A 94 -22.88 -19.51 27.03
CA GLN A 94 -22.43 -20.89 26.85
C GLN A 94 -22.24 -21.24 25.36
N GLU A 95 -23.18 -20.84 24.50
CA GLU A 95 -23.11 -21.13 23.08
C GLU A 95 -22.01 -20.33 22.37
N VAL A 96 -21.83 -19.05 22.73
CA VAL A 96 -20.70 -18.24 22.23
C VAL A 96 -19.35 -18.86 22.62
N GLU A 97 -19.20 -19.33 23.86
CA GLU A 97 -17.98 -20.02 24.31
C GLU A 97 -17.77 -21.36 23.58
N ARG A 98 -18.84 -22.14 23.37
CA ARG A 98 -18.79 -23.40 22.59
C ARG A 98 -18.31 -23.15 21.17
N VAL A 99 -18.91 -22.17 20.48
CA VAL A 99 -18.50 -21.79 19.12
C VAL A 99 -17.06 -21.28 19.13
N GLY A 100 -16.69 -20.43 20.10
CA GLY A 100 -15.32 -19.95 20.25
C GLY A 100 -14.29 -21.08 20.39
N ALA A 101 -14.57 -22.08 21.23
CA ALA A 101 -13.74 -23.25 21.41
C ALA A 101 -13.63 -24.11 20.13
N LEU A 102 -14.73 -24.24 19.38
CA LEU A 102 -14.73 -24.91 18.08
C LEU A 102 -13.81 -24.18 17.08
N LEU A 103 -13.91 -22.86 16.95
CA LEU A 103 -13.06 -22.11 16.04
C LEU A 103 -11.58 -22.22 16.44
N ALA A 104 -11.28 -22.06 17.73
CA ALA A 104 -9.91 -22.12 18.25
C ALA A 104 -9.27 -23.51 18.07
N GLY A 105 -10.06 -24.58 18.11
CA GLY A 105 -9.61 -25.96 17.86
C GLY A 105 -9.53 -26.33 16.38
N THR A 106 -9.95 -25.46 15.47
CA THR A 106 -10.03 -25.78 14.04
C THR A 106 -8.77 -25.31 13.30
N GLY A 107 -8.12 -26.23 12.59
CA GLY A 107 -7.03 -25.95 11.65
C GLY A 107 -7.39 -26.36 10.23
N SER A 108 -6.93 -25.59 9.24
CA SER A 108 -7.04 -25.94 7.83
C SER A 108 -5.90 -26.85 7.38
N GLY A 109 -6.19 -27.76 6.44
CA GLY A 109 -5.19 -28.57 5.74
C GLY A 109 -4.81 -28.01 4.36
N ALA A 110 -5.24 -26.78 4.04
CA ALA A 110 -4.97 -26.18 2.74
C ALA A 110 -3.51 -25.72 2.62
N ALA A 111 -2.84 -26.07 1.52
CA ALA A 111 -1.48 -25.63 1.24
C ALA A 111 -1.39 -24.17 0.74
N ARG A 112 -2.54 -23.52 0.53
CA ARG A 112 -2.67 -22.14 0.06
C ARG A 112 -3.77 -21.43 0.85
N SER A 113 -3.60 -20.13 1.05
CA SER A 113 -4.60 -19.26 1.64
C SER A 113 -5.51 -18.73 0.53
N ASP A 114 -6.79 -19.09 0.60
CA ASP A 114 -7.82 -18.71 -0.37
C ASP A 114 -9.07 -18.11 0.32
N PRO A 115 -8.95 -16.91 0.92
CA PRO A 115 -10.09 -16.18 1.47
C PRO A 115 -11.15 -15.84 0.42
N LEU A 116 -10.80 -15.75 -0.87
CA LEU A 116 -11.77 -15.53 -1.94
C LEU A 116 -12.72 -16.71 -2.11
N ALA A 117 -12.24 -17.96 -2.03
CA ALA A 117 -13.09 -19.14 -2.08
C ALA A 117 -14.08 -19.21 -0.90
N LEU A 118 -13.67 -18.72 0.28
CA LEU A 118 -14.55 -18.59 1.44
C LEU A 118 -15.60 -17.50 1.25
N LEU A 119 -15.22 -16.37 0.65
CA LEU A 119 -16.16 -15.31 0.29
C LEU A 119 -17.17 -15.78 -0.77
N ASP A 120 -16.73 -16.55 -1.77
CA ASP A 120 -17.63 -17.23 -2.73
C ASP A 120 -18.56 -18.24 -2.05
N HIS A 121 -18.08 -18.98 -1.05
CA HIS A 121 -18.94 -19.87 -0.27
C HIS A 121 -20.05 -19.09 0.48
N ILE A 122 -19.73 -17.93 1.06
CA ILE A 122 -20.74 -17.03 1.65
C ILE A 122 -21.74 -16.59 0.58
N GLY A 123 -21.25 -16.18 -0.59
CA GLY A 123 -22.06 -15.80 -1.75
C GLY A 123 -23.05 -16.88 -2.20
N ARG A 124 -22.60 -18.13 -2.26
CA ARG A 124 -23.43 -19.27 -2.70
C ARG A 124 -24.35 -19.81 -1.61
N THR A 125 -24.19 -19.38 -0.36
CA THR A 125 -25.08 -19.81 0.73
C THR A 125 -26.47 -19.21 0.51
N PRO A 126 -27.53 -20.02 0.38
CA PRO A 126 -28.89 -19.52 0.18
C PRO A 126 -29.44 -18.83 1.43
N GLY A 127 -30.45 -17.97 1.25
CA GLY A 127 -31.13 -17.28 2.34
C GLY A 127 -30.51 -15.92 2.72
N ARG A 128 -30.97 -15.38 3.86
CA ARG A 128 -30.45 -14.13 4.43
C ARG A 128 -29.17 -14.40 5.19
N VAL A 129 -28.04 -14.10 4.55
CA VAL A 129 -26.72 -14.47 5.09
C VAL A 129 -26.04 -13.29 5.78
N THR A 130 -25.62 -13.53 7.02
CA THR A 130 -24.54 -12.78 7.66
C THR A 130 -23.28 -13.64 7.64
N GLY A 131 -22.30 -13.27 6.82
CA GLY A 131 -21.00 -13.96 6.74
C GLY A 131 -19.96 -13.25 7.58
N VAL A 132 -19.27 -13.97 8.47
CA VAL A 132 -18.05 -13.50 9.13
C VAL A 132 -16.88 -14.24 8.51
N LEU A 133 -16.02 -13.54 7.79
CA LEU A 133 -14.79 -14.08 7.22
C LEU A 133 -13.62 -13.83 8.20
N LEU A 134 -13.17 -14.88 8.87
CA LEU A 134 -12.01 -14.87 9.78
C LEU A 134 -10.75 -15.24 9.00
N SER A 135 -9.96 -14.24 8.62
CA SER A 135 -8.77 -14.45 7.80
C SER A 135 -7.79 -13.29 7.91
N SER A 136 -6.50 -13.57 7.78
CA SER A 136 -5.45 -12.57 7.52
C SER A 136 -5.72 -11.75 6.24
N GLY A 137 -6.51 -12.29 5.31
CA GLY A 137 -6.78 -11.65 4.02
C GLY A 137 -5.60 -11.71 3.04
N LEU A 138 -4.50 -12.37 3.40
CA LEU A 138 -3.38 -12.63 2.49
C LEU A 138 -3.73 -13.81 1.59
N GLN A 139 -4.22 -13.52 0.38
CA GLN A 139 -4.47 -14.54 -0.62
C GLN A 139 -3.17 -14.98 -1.28
N THR A 140 -2.93 -16.30 -1.34
CA THR A 140 -1.71 -16.87 -1.92
C THR A 140 -1.97 -17.72 -3.16
N THR A 141 -3.21 -17.72 -3.66
CA THR A 141 -3.63 -18.48 -4.85
C THR A 141 -4.54 -17.69 -5.78
N GLY A 142 -4.59 -18.11 -7.03
CA GLY A 142 -5.42 -17.52 -8.06
C GLY A 142 -4.94 -16.15 -8.56
N PRO A 143 -5.71 -15.52 -9.47
CA PRO A 143 -5.32 -14.25 -10.11
C PRO A 143 -5.30 -13.06 -9.16
N LEU A 144 -5.91 -13.19 -7.98
CA LEU A 144 -5.95 -12.17 -6.94
C LEU A 144 -4.96 -12.44 -5.79
N ALA A 145 -4.01 -13.36 -5.96
CA ALA A 145 -2.96 -13.58 -4.98
C ALA A 145 -2.17 -12.28 -4.73
N THR A 146 -1.94 -11.94 -3.45
CA THR A 146 -1.33 -10.67 -3.04
C THR A 146 0.06 -10.48 -3.66
N ALA A 147 0.86 -11.54 -3.73
CA ALA A 147 2.18 -11.51 -4.35
C ALA A 147 2.14 -11.35 -5.89
N VAL A 148 1.08 -11.83 -6.55
CA VAL A 148 0.88 -11.68 -8.00
C VAL A 148 0.40 -10.27 -8.33
N LEU A 149 -0.51 -9.73 -7.51
CA LEU A 149 -1.02 -8.38 -7.68
C LEU A 149 0.03 -7.32 -7.39
N GLY A 150 0.89 -7.54 -6.39
CA GLY A 150 1.79 -6.51 -5.88
C GLY A 150 1.08 -5.52 -4.96
N TRP A 151 1.81 -5.02 -3.95
CA TRP A 151 1.24 -4.13 -2.94
C TRP A 151 0.75 -2.80 -3.51
N ASP A 152 1.28 -2.36 -4.66
CA ASP A 152 0.84 -1.17 -5.40
C ASP A 152 -0.61 -1.29 -5.89
N ARG A 153 -1.04 -2.51 -6.27
CA ARG A 153 -2.38 -2.77 -6.84
C ARG A 153 -3.38 -3.28 -5.81
N VAL A 154 -2.91 -3.94 -4.74
CA VAL A 154 -3.76 -4.35 -3.62
C VAL A 154 -4.34 -3.08 -2.97
N GLY A 155 -5.67 -3.03 -2.84
CA GLY A 155 -6.42 -1.88 -2.32
C GLY A 155 -6.76 -0.81 -3.37
N ALA A 156 -6.23 -0.90 -4.59
CA ALA A 156 -6.59 0.02 -5.65
C ALA A 156 -7.97 -0.32 -6.25
N GLY A 157 -8.84 0.68 -6.40
CA GLY A 157 -10.17 0.51 -6.99
C GLY A 157 -10.14 -0.11 -8.40
N ALA A 158 -9.13 0.23 -9.21
CA ALA A 158 -8.93 -0.35 -10.54
C ALA A 158 -8.74 -1.88 -10.52
N THR A 159 -8.14 -2.43 -9.46
CA THR A 159 -7.98 -3.87 -9.28
C THR A 159 -9.33 -4.55 -9.03
N VAL A 160 -10.20 -3.93 -8.24
CA VAL A 160 -11.56 -4.42 -7.96
C VAL A 160 -12.41 -4.39 -9.24
N GLU A 161 -12.37 -3.30 -9.99
CA GLU A 161 -13.08 -3.21 -11.28
C GLU A 161 -12.55 -4.24 -12.29
N ARG A 162 -11.24 -4.46 -12.32
CA ARG A 162 -10.66 -5.49 -13.17
C ARG A 162 -11.12 -6.88 -12.74
N ALA A 163 -11.12 -7.18 -11.44
CA ALA A 163 -11.64 -8.44 -10.90
C ALA A 163 -13.11 -8.66 -11.29
N ARG A 164 -13.93 -7.61 -11.22
CA ARG A 164 -15.33 -7.64 -11.65
C ARG A 164 -15.47 -7.96 -13.14
N SER A 165 -14.70 -7.28 -14.00
CA SER A 165 -14.72 -7.52 -15.46
C SER A 165 -14.31 -8.95 -15.84
N LEU A 166 -13.52 -9.61 -14.99
CA LEU A 166 -13.05 -10.98 -15.17
C LEU A 166 -13.97 -12.02 -14.51
N GLY A 167 -15.07 -11.61 -13.88
CA GLY A 167 -15.98 -12.51 -13.18
C GLY A 167 -15.39 -13.14 -11.92
N LEU A 168 -14.38 -12.49 -11.32
CA LEU A 168 -13.69 -12.99 -10.12
C LEU A 168 -14.35 -12.52 -8.81
N VAL A 169 -15.29 -11.58 -8.89
CA VAL A 169 -16.00 -11.04 -7.72
C VAL A 169 -17.21 -11.94 -7.43
N PRO A 170 -17.29 -12.53 -6.21
CA PRO A 170 -18.45 -13.33 -5.83
C PRO A 170 -19.75 -12.54 -5.81
N ASP A 171 -20.86 -13.19 -6.15
CA ASP A 171 -22.20 -12.62 -5.94
C ASP A 171 -22.54 -12.63 -4.45
N LEU A 172 -22.64 -11.44 -3.88
CA LEU A 172 -22.94 -11.20 -2.48
C LEU A 172 -24.27 -10.44 -2.33
N THR A 173 -25.09 -10.40 -3.38
CA THR A 173 -26.33 -9.61 -3.43
C THR A 173 -27.20 -9.83 -2.19
N GLY A 174 -27.45 -8.75 -1.45
CA GLY A 174 -28.32 -8.76 -0.26
C GLY A 174 -27.71 -9.36 1.01
N LYS A 175 -26.43 -9.76 1.00
CA LYS A 175 -25.74 -10.35 2.15
C LYS A 175 -25.00 -9.31 2.98
N ARG A 176 -24.86 -9.55 4.28
CA ARG A 176 -23.94 -8.81 5.15
C ARG A 176 -22.64 -9.59 5.29
N VAL A 177 -21.50 -8.93 5.14
CA VAL A 177 -20.18 -9.54 5.33
C VAL A 177 -19.37 -8.75 6.35
N VAL A 178 -18.80 -9.44 7.32
CA VAL A 178 -17.87 -8.90 8.32
C VAL A 178 -16.50 -9.55 8.12
N PHE A 179 -15.48 -8.74 7.89
CA PHE A 179 -14.10 -9.21 7.78
C PHE A 179 -13.40 -9.08 9.13
N SER A 180 -12.86 -10.19 9.65
CA SER A 180 -12.18 -10.24 10.95
C SER A 180 -10.77 -10.78 10.80
N GLY A 181 -9.80 -10.10 11.40
CA GLY A 181 -8.39 -10.52 11.37
C GLY A 181 -7.60 -10.08 10.15
N ILE A 182 -8.13 -9.18 9.31
CA ILE A 182 -7.42 -8.70 8.12
C ILE A 182 -6.09 -8.06 8.55
N GLY A 183 -4.99 -8.59 8.03
CA GLY A 183 -3.63 -8.18 8.33
C GLY A 183 -2.99 -8.84 9.56
N ASP A 184 -3.72 -9.68 10.29
CA ASP A 184 -3.16 -10.42 11.43
C ASP A 184 -2.44 -11.67 10.92
N THR A 185 -1.16 -11.81 11.28
CA THR A 185 -0.26 -12.84 10.75
C THR A 185 0.51 -13.53 11.85
N GLU A 186 0.89 -14.78 11.61
CA GLU A 186 1.80 -15.56 12.47
C GLU A 186 3.03 -16.01 11.68
N ALA A 187 4.12 -16.24 12.41
CA ALA A 187 5.37 -16.70 11.80
C ALA A 187 5.15 -18.01 11.03
N PRO A 188 5.74 -18.20 9.84
CA PRO A 188 6.81 -17.39 9.24
C PRO A 188 6.36 -16.13 8.48
N GLN A 189 5.06 -15.86 8.37
CA GLN A 189 4.60 -14.63 7.76
C GLN A 189 4.98 -13.44 8.64
N ARG A 190 5.69 -12.47 8.06
CA ARG A 190 6.06 -11.24 8.78
C ARG A 190 4.82 -10.41 9.10
N PRO A 191 4.77 -9.75 10.28
CA PRO A 191 3.76 -8.75 10.60
C PRO A 191 3.63 -7.69 9.51
N LEU A 192 2.39 -7.34 9.19
CA LEU A 192 2.07 -6.33 8.19
C LEU A 192 2.12 -4.92 8.80
N PRO A 193 2.85 -3.97 8.20
CA PRO A 193 2.74 -2.57 8.55
C PRO A 193 1.30 -2.06 8.38
N PRO A 194 0.85 -1.07 9.18
CA PRO A 194 -0.52 -0.55 9.11
C PRO A 194 -0.96 -0.11 7.70
N GLN A 195 -0.03 0.44 6.90
CA GLN A 195 -0.31 0.88 5.53
C GLN A 195 -0.71 -0.28 4.62
N LEU A 196 -0.06 -1.44 4.76
CA LEU A 196 -0.36 -2.63 3.96
C LEU A 196 -1.64 -3.32 4.45
N ARG A 197 -1.88 -3.32 5.78
CA ARG A 197 -3.16 -3.76 6.35
C ARG A 197 -4.32 -2.94 5.79
N ASN A 198 -4.20 -1.61 5.75
CA ASN A 198 -5.25 -0.75 5.19
C ASN A 198 -5.53 -1.06 3.72
N ARG A 199 -4.50 -1.34 2.92
CA ARG A 199 -4.67 -1.78 1.53
C ARG A 199 -5.42 -3.11 1.41
N LEU A 200 -5.17 -4.07 2.30
CA LEU A 200 -5.94 -5.32 2.34
C LEU A 200 -7.40 -5.06 2.72
N VAL A 201 -7.64 -4.21 3.71
CA VAL A 201 -9.00 -3.79 4.11
C VAL A 201 -9.76 -3.17 2.93
N ASP A 202 -9.13 -2.22 2.22
CA ASP A 202 -9.73 -1.58 1.05
C ASP A 202 -9.99 -2.59 -0.07
N PHE A 203 -9.08 -3.55 -0.28
CA PHE A 203 -9.25 -4.60 -1.27
C PHE A 203 -10.45 -5.51 -0.98
N TRP A 204 -10.54 -6.07 0.23
CA TRP A 204 -11.61 -6.99 0.62
C TRP A 204 -12.97 -6.32 0.71
N THR A 205 -13.03 -5.11 1.29
CA THR A 205 -14.28 -4.35 1.32
C THR A 205 -14.68 -3.88 -0.08
N GLY A 206 -13.73 -3.56 -0.95
CA GLY A 206 -13.97 -3.26 -2.36
C GLY A 206 -14.59 -4.43 -3.11
N LEU A 207 -14.01 -5.63 -3.00
CA LEU A 207 -14.59 -6.85 -3.59
C LEU A 207 -15.99 -7.14 -3.06
N CYS A 208 -16.19 -7.00 -1.74
CA CYS A 208 -17.48 -7.21 -1.10
C CYS A 208 -18.57 -6.27 -1.67
N ARG A 209 -18.28 -4.97 -1.77
CA ARG A 209 -19.20 -3.98 -2.34
C ARG A 209 -19.45 -4.23 -3.82
N ALA A 210 -18.41 -4.56 -4.59
CA ALA A 210 -18.53 -4.89 -6.00
C ALA A 210 -19.40 -6.13 -6.25
N GLY A 211 -19.45 -7.05 -5.28
CA GLY A 211 -20.32 -8.22 -5.27
C GLY A 211 -21.79 -7.93 -4.91
N GLY A 212 -22.15 -6.69 -4.59
CA GLY A 212 -23.54 -6.32 -4.27
C GLY A 212 -23.97 -6.61 -2.84
N ALA A 213 -23.03 -6.83 -1.91
CA ALA A 213 -23.35 -6.98 -0.49
C ALA A 213 -24.12 -5.77 0.04
N ALA A 214 -25.12 -6.04 0.89
CA ALA A 214 -25.91 -5.02 1.56
C ALA A 214 -25.07 -4.25 2.60
N GLU A 215 -24.10 -4.92 3.22
CA GLU A 215 -23.17 -4.32 4.16
C GLU A 215 -21.82 -5.05 4.09
N CYS A 216 -20.74 -4.27 4.12
CA CYS A 216 -19.36 -4.75 4.20
C CYS A 216 -18.69 -4.05 5.38
N ALA A 217 -18.54 -4.78 6.48
CA ALA A 217 -17.93 -4.29 7.71
C ALA A 217 -16.56 -4.93 7.94
N VAL A 218 -15.72 -4.23 8.68
CA VAL A 218 -14.40 -4.73 9.10
C VAL A 218 -14.34 -4.64 10.60
N ASP A 219 -13.89 -5.72 11.21
CA ASP A 219 -13.57 -5.76 12.62
C ASP A 219 -12.27 -4.98 12.89
N PRO A 220 -12.30 -3.92 13.72
CA PRO A 220 -11.09 -3.21 14.07
C PRO A 220 -10.21 -3.99 15.05
N ASP A 221 -10.77 -4.94 15.80
CA ASP A 221 -10.04 -5.66 16.85
C ASP A 221 -9.14 -6.76 16.24
N PRO A 222 -7.88 -6.88 16.70
CA PRO A 222 -7.01 -7.95 16.25
C PRO A 222 -7.47 -9.31 16.78
N VAL A 223 -7.24 -10.36 16.00
CA VAL A 223 -7.48 -11.75 16.40
C VAL A 223 -6.33 -12.23 17.27
N THR A 224 -6.61 -12.54 18.54
CA THR A 224 -5.61 -12.95 19.54
C THR A 224 -5.68 -14.43 19.90
N GLY A 225 -6.04 -15.31 18.96
CA GLY A 225 -6.21 -16.75 19.22
C GLY A 225 -4.91 -17.50 19.53
N GLY A 226 -3.76 -16.83 19.45
CA GLY A 226 -2.45 -17.43 19.67
C GLY A 226 -1.97 -18.25 18.48
N ARG A 227 -1.13 -19.24 18.74
CA ARG A 227 -0.49 -20.04 17.68
C ARG A 227 -1.52 -20.85 16.87
N PRO A 228 -1.35 -20.95 15.54
CA PRO A 228 -2.26 -21.71 14.71
C PRO A 228 -2.26 -23.21 15.05
N VAL A 229 -3.42 -23.84 14.87
CA VAL A 229 -3.58 -25.31 14.95
C VAL A 229 -3.08 -25.99 13.67
N SER A 230 -3.21 -25.31 12.53
CA SER A 230 -2.72 -25.84 11.25
C SER A 230 -1.20 -25.94 11.24
N THR A 231 -0.71 -27.08 10.76
CA THR A 231 0.72 -27.34 10.52
C THR A 231 1.06 -27.40 9.03
N THR A 232 0.07 -27.23 8.16
CA THR A 232 0.27 -27.29 6.71
C THR A 232 1.01 -26.03 6.25
N PRO A 233 2.19 -26.16 5.60
CA PRO A 233 2.91 -24.99 5.11
C PRO A 233 2.08 -24.21 4.09
N VAL A 234 1.97 -22.91 4.31
CA VAL A 234 1.36 -21.96 3.37
C VAL A 234 2.46 -21.00 2.88
N PRO A 235 2.50 -20.65 1.58
CA PRO A 235 3.44 -19.65 1.08
C PRO A 235 3.32 -18.32 1.82
N THR A 236 4.44 -17.64 2.08
CA THR A 236 4.44 -16.29 2.64
C THR A 236 4.32 -15.25 1.53
N VAL A 237 3.70 -14.12 1.86
CA VAL A 237 3.64 -12.93 1.01
C VAL A 237 4.79 -12.00 1.40
N PRO A 238 5.65 -11.59 0.46
CA PRO A 238 6.72 -10.63 0.74
C PRO A 238 6.17 -9.31 1.29
N VAL A 239 6.72 -8.84 2.41
CA VAL A 239 6.38 -7.55 3.02
C VAL A 239 7.48 -6.55 2.69
N PRO A 240 7.21 -5.52 1.87
CA PRO A 240 8.21 -4.50 1.54
C PRO A 240 8.62 -3.73 2.80
N GLU A 241 9.87 -3.29 2.82
CA GLU A 241 10.33 -2.41 3.89
C GLU A 241 9.61 -1.07 3.80
N PRO A 242 9.10 -0.54 4.94
CA PRO A 242 8.49 0.78 4.94
C PRO A 242 9.49 1.82 4.40
N PRO A 243 9.05 2.76 3.55
CA PRO A 243 9.91 3.84 3.13
C PRO A 243 10.33 4.65 4.36
N VAL A 244 11.64 4.89 4.48
CA VAL A 244 12.16 5.79 5.51
C VAL A 244 11.80 7.22 5.09
N ILE A 245 11.12 7.95 5.96
CA ILE A 245 10.89 9.39 5.78
C ILE A 245 12.22 10.07 6.10
N SER A 246 13.06 10.22 5.09
CA SER A 246 14.26 11.07 5.16
C SER A 246 13.86 12.48 4.73
N GLU A 247 14.32 13.51 5.46
CA GLU A 247 14.18 14.88 4.97
C GLU A 247 14.83 14.98 3.58
N PRO A 248 14.22 15.67 2.61
CA PRO A 248 14.90 15.98 1.36
C PRO A 248 16.16 16.76 1.72
N VAL A 249 17.34 16.20 1.44
CA VAL A 249 18.59 16.96 1.50
C VAL A 249 18.38 18.17 0.58
N PRO A 250 18.47 19.42 1.07
CA PRO A 250 18.33 20.59 0.22
C PRO A 250 19.39 20.50 -0.89
N GLN A 251 18.96 20.22 -2.12
CA GLN A 251 19.83 20.40 -3.27
C GLN A 251 20.04 21.91 -3.40
N ALA A 252 21.23 22.40 -3.04
CA ALA A 252 21.57 23.80 -3.24
C ALA A 252 21.43 24.10 -4.74
N ARG A 253 20.56 25.05 -5.10
CA ARG A 253 20.38 25.45 -6.50
C ARG A 253 21.69 26.05 -7.03
N PRO A 254 22.16 25.66 -8.23
CA PRO A 254 23.31 26.30 -8.86
C PRO A 254 23.11 27.81 -8.98
N ILE A 255 24.14 28.59 -8.63
CA ILE A 255 24.12 30.05 -8.74
C ILE A 255 24.93 30.44 -9.98
N ALA A 256 24.29 31.04 -10.97
CA ALA A 256 24.98 31.58 -12.14
C ALA A 256 25.47 33.01 -11.86
N LEU A 257 26.78 33.22 -11.91
CA LEU A 257 27.40 34.55 -11.85
C LEU A 257 27.64 35.06 -13.27
N PRO A 258 26.97 36.15 -13.70
CA PRO A 258 27.16 36.72 -15.04
C PRO A 258 28.62 37.17 -15.27
N SER A 259 29.18 36.84 -16.44
CA SER A 259 30.58 37.13 -16.76
C SER A 259 30.86 38.63 -16.94
N ASP A 260 29.88 39.43 -17.33
CA ASP A 260 29.99 40.89 -17.47
C ASP A 260 30.08 41.63 -16.13
N VAL A 261 29.53 41.02 -15.07
CA VAL A 261 29.71 41.50 -13.68
C VAL A 261 31.12 41.18 -13.18
N LEU A 262 31.68 40.04 -13.60
CA LEU A 262 32.94 39.52 -13.10
C LEU A 262 34.17 39.95 -13.91
N PHE A 263 34.07 40.08 -15.22
CA PHE A 263 35.21 40.18 -16.13
C PHE A 263 35.00 41.27 -17.20
N GLY A 264 36.11 41.79 -17.73
CA GLY A 264 36.08 42.58 -18.96
C GLY A 264 35.80 41.74 -20.21
N PRO A 265 35.51 42.38 -21.36
CA PRO A 265 35.31 41.70 -22.64
C PRO A 265 36.49 40.77 -22.99
N ASP A 266 36.18 39.54 -23.40
CA ASP A 266 37.15 38.50 -23.78
C ASP A 266 38.31 38.25 -22.80
N SER A 267 38.10 38.62 -21.53
CA SER A 267 39.10 38.51 -20.47
C SER A 267 38.67 37.53 -19.40
N ALA A 268 39.67 36.97 -18.70
CA ALA A 268 39.51 36.24 -17.44
C ALA A 268 40.06 37.03 -16.23
N VAL A 269 40.46 38.28 -16.45
CA VAL A 269 40.88 39.19 -15.37
C VAL A 269 39.63 39.72 -14.68
N LEU A 270 39.54 39.49 -13.37
CA LEU A 270 38.43 39.97 -12.55
C LEU A 270 38.42 41.49 -12.47
N LEU A 271 37.24 42.09 -12.61
CA LEU A 271 37.01 43.51 -12.39
C LEU A 271 37.06 43.84 -10.89
N GLU A 272 37.41 45.07 -10.54
CA GLU A 272 37.34 45.54 -9.15
C GLU A 272 35.91 45.43 -8.59
N SER A 273 34.91 45.64 -9.44
CA SER A 273 33.48 45.48 -9.12
C SER A 273 33.06 44.04 -8.80
N ALA A 274 33.88 43.03 -9.15
CA ALA A 274 33.61 41.63 -8.81
C ALA A 274 33.84 41.34 -7.32
N GLY A 275 34.70 42.13 -6.65
CA GLY A 275 35.12 41.90 -5.27
C GLY A 275 33.97 41.80 -4.25
N PRO A 276 33.00 42.73 -4.23
CA PRO A 276 31.81 42.62 -3.38
C PRO A 276 30.98 41.35 -3.60
N VAL A 277 30.76 40.96 -4.87
CA VAL A 277 29.98 39.77 -5.24
C VAL A 277 30.66 38.50 -4.73
N LEU A 278 31.98 38.39 -4.94
CA LEU A 278 32.76 37.23 -4.51
C LEU A 278 32.89 37.15 -2.98
N ARG A 279 32.97 38.29 -2.27
CA ARG A 279 32.91 38.32 -0.80
C ARG A 279 31.56 37.85 -0.26
N GLN A 280 30.46 38.29 -0.87
CA GLN A 280 29.13 37.84 -0.48
C GLN A 280 28.97 36.33 -0.74
N LEU A 281 29.46 35.83 -1.87
CA LEU A 281 29.47 34.40 -2.16
C LEU A 281 30.26 33.64 -1.08
N ALA A 282 31.50 34.06 -0.80
CA ALA A 282 32.36 33.43 0.20
C ALA A 282 31.73 33.39 1.60
N GLY A 283 31.09 34.49 2.01
CA GLY A 283 30.43 34.58 3.32
C GLY A 283 29.17 33.73 3.46
N ASN A 284 28.54 33.32 2.35
CA ASN A 284 27.33 32.50 2.34
C ASN A 284 27.61 31.00 2.17
N LEU A 285 28.87 30.58 2.01
CA LEU A 285 29.22 29.17 1.88
C LEU A 285 29.09 28.45 3.22
N PRO A 286 28.40 27.29 3.27
CA PRO A 286 28.34 26.49 4.49
C PRO A 286 29.74 25.98 4.91
N PRO A 287 30.02 25.86 6.21
CA PRO A 287 31.26 25.23 6.69
C PRO A 287 31.43 23.81 6.12
N GLY A 288 32.60 23.53 5.54
CA GLY A 288 32.92 22.20 4.99
C GLY A 288 32.24 21.86 3.67
N ALA A 289 31.60 22.82 2.99
CA ALA A 289 31.00 22.60 1.68
C ALA A 289 32.04 22.35 0.58
N GLY A 290 31.72 21.45 -0.34
CA GLY A 290 32.42 21.33 -1.63
C GLY A 290 31.82 22.29 -2.65
N ILE A 291 32.64 22.81 -3.56
CA ILE A 291 32.25 23.82 -4.54
C ILE A 291 32.73 23.37 -5.92
N THR A 292 31.84 23.39 -6.90
CA THR A 292 32.19 23.23 -8.31
C THR A 292 31.91 24.53 -9.04
N LEU A 293 32.93 25.05 -9.72
CA LEU A 293 32.86 26.24 -10.55
C LEU A 293 32.95 25.83 -12.01
N THR A 294 31.86 26.01 -12.76
CA THR A 294 31.80 25.68 -14.19
C THR A 294 31.70 26.97 -15.00
N GLY A 295 32.71 27.23 -15.82
CA GLY A 295 32.70 28.36 -16.75
C GLY A 295 31.96 28.03 -18.04
N HIS A 296 31.11 28.94 -18.49
CA HIS A 296 30.37 28.85 -19.75
C HIS A 296 30.67 30.08 -20.64
N THR A 297 30.50 29.93 -21.96
CA THR A 297 30.53 31.01 -22.94
C THR A 297 29.31 30.95 -23.85
N ALA A 298 28.99 32.06 -24.51
CA ALA A 298 28.07 32.03 -25.65
C ALA A 298 28.65 31.20 -26.80
N SER A 299 27.79 30.70 -27.69
CA SER A 299 28.15 29.90 -28.87
C SER A 299 28.80 30.72 -29.98
N VAL A 300 29.98 31.32 -29.69
CA VAL A 300 30.72 32.20 -30.61
C VAL A 300 32.18 31.75 -30.73
N GLY A 301 32.66 31.63 -31.97
CA GLY A 301 34.06 31.33 -32.27
C GLY A 301 34.44 29.84 -32.08
N PRO A 302 35.75 29.53 -32.10
CA PRO A 302 36.22 28.15 -32.00
C PRO A 302 35.99 27.54 -30.61
N ALA A 303 35.50 26.29 -30.56
CA ALA A 303 35.18 25.58 -29.31
C ALA A 303 36.37 25.49 -28.33
N ASP A 304 37.58 25.22 -28.82
CA ASP A 304 38.77 25.14 -27.97
C ASP A 304 39.13 26.48 -27.32
N THR A 305 38.90 27.59 -28.03
CA THR A 305 39.09 28.94 -27.46
C THR A 305 38.06 29.21 -26.38
N ALA A 306 36.80 28.83 -26.61
CA ALA A 306 35.72 28.95 -25.63
C ALA A 306 35.96 28.13 -24.36
N ARG A 307 36.40 26.87 -24.49
CA ARG A 307 36.78 26.00 -23.36
C ARG A 307 37.95 26.58 -22.55
N ARG A 308 39.01 27.06 -23.22
CA ARG A 308 40.14 27.69 -22.53
C ARG A 308 39.73 28.97 -21.78
N LEU A 309 38.93 29.83 -22.41
CA LEU A 309 38.47 31.08 -21.80
C LEU A 309 37.57 30.82 -20.59
N SER A 310 36.60 29.91 -20.73
CA SER A 310 35.71 29.52 -19.63
C SER A 310 36.46 28.89 -18.45
N LEU A 311 37.42 28.00 -18.72
CA LEU A 311 38.27 27.41 -17.68
C LEU A 311 39.09 28.48 -16.95
N ALA A 312 39.68 29.42 -17.69
CA ALA A 312 40.45 30.52 -17.11
C ALA A 312 39.59 31.41 -16.21
N ARG A 313 38.36 31.71 -16.62
CA ARG A 313 37.39 32.48 -15.82
C ARG A 313 37.01 31.76 -14.52
N ALA A 314 36.64 30.49 -14.61
CA ALA A 314 36.30 29.71 -13.42
C ALA A 314 37.51 29.54 -12.47
N THR A 315 38.72 29.46 -13.03
CA THR A 315 39.98 29.47 -12.27
C THR A 315 40.22 30.79 -11.54
N ALA A 316 39.98 31.93 -12.21
CA ALA A 316 40.12 33.24 -11.58
C ALA A 316 39.15 33.43 -10.41
N VAL A 317 37.90 32.94 -10.55
CA VAL A 317 36.92 32.92 -9.45
C VAL A 317 37.39 32.04 -8.30
N ARG A 318 37.92 30.84 -8.58
CA ARG A 318 38.54 29.99 -7.54
C ARG A 318 39.60 30.74 -6.76
N ASP A 319 40.56 31.34 -7.46
CA ASP A 319 41.71 31.98 -6.81
C ASP A 319 41.28 33.16 -5.93
N ALA A 320 40.28 33.93 -6.38
CA ALA A 320 39.67 34.97 -5.56
C ALA A 320 38.94 34.43 -4.33
N LEU A 321 38.18 33.33 -4.45
CA LEU A 321 37.53 32.69 -3.30
C LEU A 321 38.55 32.12 -2.31
N VAL A 322 39.65 31.56 -2.79
CA VAL A 322 40.76 31.07 -1.95
C VAL A 322 41.41 32.22 -1.19
N ALA A 323 41.65 33.36 -1.84
CA ALA A 323 42.16 34.56 -1.17
C ALA A 323 41.18 35.10 -0.09
N LEU A 324 39.89 34.78 -0.20
CA LEU A 324 38.86 35.11 0.79
C LEU A 324 38.70 34.06 1.89
N GLY A 325 39.52 33.00 1.90
CA GLY A 325 39.58 32.00 2.97
C GLY A 325 38.86 30.68 2.67
N VAL A 326 38.33 30.48 1.45
CA VAL A 326 37.78 29.19 1.03
C VAL A 326 38.94 28.19 0.81
N PRO A 327 38.93 26.99 1.41
CA PRO A 327 39.97 26.00 1.18
C PRO A 327 40.05 25.61 -0.30
N GLY A 328 41.22 25.74 -0.93
CA GLY A 328 41.39 25.40 -2.35
C GLY A 328 41.06 23.93 -2.67
N SER A 329 41.26 23.02 -1.71
CA SER A 329 40.87 21.60 -1.82
C SER A 329 39.37 21.38 -1.88
N ALA A 330 38.55 22.35 -1.48
CA ALA A 330 37.11 22.30 -1.56
C ALA A 330 36.57 22.78 -2.92
N VAL A 331 37.41 23.37 -3.78
CA VAL A 331 36.97 23.98 -5.05
C VAL A 331 37.45 23.17 -6.25
N THR A 332 36.51 22.67 -7.05
CA THR A 332 36.75 22.06 -8.37
C THR A 332 36.41 23.06 -9.47
N VAL A 333 37.20 23.09 -10.55
CA VAL A 333 37.01 24.04 -11.66
C VAL A 333 36.86 23.28 -12.98
N LEU A 334 35.83 23.65 -13.75
CA LEU A 334 35.53 23.12 -15.08
C LEU A 334 35.36 24.28 -16.08
N GLY A 335 35.77 24.07 -17.33
CA GLY A 335 35.55 25.01 -18.43
C GLY A 335 34.95 24.30 -19.63
N VAL A 336 33.65 24.46 -19.82
CA VAL A 336 32.87 23.71 -20.81
C VAL A 336 32.64 24.52 -22.10
N GLY A 337 33.09 25.77 -22.14
CA GLY A 337 32.83 26.66 -23.27
C GLY A 337 31.33 26.78 -23.54
N PHE A 338 30.92 26.54 -24.78
CA PHE A 338 29.52 26.49 -25.19
C PHE A 338 28.99 25.06 -25.39
N ASP A 339 29.74 24.02 -24.99
CA ASP A 339 29.32 22.61 -25.18
C ASP A 339 28.17 22.21 -24.24
N GLU A 340 28.08 22.87 -23.09
CA GLU A 340 27.01 22.69 -22.11
C GLU A 340 26.30 24.04 -21.90
N PRO A 341 25.43 24.46 -22.83
CA PRO A 341 24.77 25.77 -22.74
C PRO A 341 23.72 25.80 -21.63
N LEU A 342 23.64 26.91 -20.90
CA LEU A 342 22.60 27.16 -19.88
C LEU A 342 21.25 27.51 -20.51
N ALA A 343 21.28 28.02 -21.74
CA ALA A 343 20.14 28.26 -22.61
C ALA A 343 20.58 28.05 -24.07
N VAL A 344 19.72 27.48 -24.91
CA VAL A 344 20.00 27.37 -26.35
C VAL A 344 20.06 28.79 -26.93
N ASP A 345 21.22 29.20 -27.42
CA ASP A 345 21.50 30.57 -27.89
C ASP A 345 21.72 30.69 -29.40
N VAL A 346 21.65 29.59 -30.14
CA VAL A 346 21.67 29.57 -31.61
C VAL A 346 20.33 29.04 -32.11
N GLY A 347 19.64 29.88 -32.90
CA GLY A 347 18.36 29.54 -33.51
C GLY A 347 18.49 28.58 -34.70
N PRO A 348 17.37 28.04 -35.21
CA PRO A 348 17.37 27.15 -36.38
C PRO A 348 17.93 27.78 -37.66
N ASP A 349 17.91 29.11 -37.75
CA ASP A 349 18.47 29.92 -38.83
C ASP A 349 19.97 30.21 -38.67
N GLY A 350 20.59 29.70 -37.60
CA GLY A 350 21.98 29.94 -37.25
C GLY A 350 22.25 31.30 -36.60
N ALA A 351 21.22 32.11 -36.34
CA ALA A 351 21.37 33.39 -35.69
C ALA A 351 21.57 33.23 -34.16
N LEU A 352 22.45 34.06 -33.59
CA LEU A 352 22.69 34.10 -32.15
C LEU A 352 21.58 34.93 -31.46
N ASP A 353 20.89 34.34 -30.49
CA ASP A 353 19.98 35.06 -29.59
C ASP A 353 20.79 35.79 -28.51
N PRO A 354 20.81 37.13 -28.49
CA PRO A 354 21.60 37.90 -27.53
C PRO A 354 21.17 37.67 -26.07
N VAL A 355 19.90 37.37 -25.80
CA VAL A 355 19.41 37.16 -24.43
C VAL A 355 19.88 35.80 -23.89
N ALA A 356 19.74 34.75 -24.70
CA ALA A 356 20.26 33.43 -24.35
C ALA A 356 21.79 33.40 -24.30
N ALA A 357 22.46 34.08 -25.22
CA ALA A 357 23.92 34.22 -25.22
C ALA A 357 24.44 34.92 -23.96
N GLN A 358 23.71 35.94 -23.47
CA GLN A 358 24.05 36.59 -22.20
C GLN A 358 23.93 35.63 -21.02
N ARG A 359 22.90 34.76 -21.00
CA ARG A 359 22.75 33.74 -19.95
C ARG A 359 23.88 32.71 -19.97
N ASN A 360 24.39 32.35 -21.15
CA ASN A 360 25.51 31.42 -21.31
C ASN A 360 26.87 32.04 -20.94
N ARG A 361 26.99 33.37 -20.87
CA ARG A 361 28.20 34.05 -20.40
C ARG A 361 28.20 34.08 -18.88
N ALA A 362 28.48 32.95 -18.22
CA ALA A 362 28.43 32.83 -16.77
C ALA A 362 29.50 31.90 -16.20
N VAL A 363 29.79 32.07 -14.90
CA VAL A 363 30.43 31.06 -14.07
C VAL A 363 29.36 30.52 -13.12
N VAL A 364 29.02 29.25 -13.26
CA VAL A 364 28.03 28.56 -12.42
C VAL A 364 28.72 28.00 -11.19
N VAL A 365 28.12 28.25 -10.03
CA VAL A 365 28.59 27.80 -8.73
C VAL A 365 27.63 26.75 -8.20
N GLU A 366 28.12 25.53 -8.02
CA GLU A 366 27.39 24.43 -7.38
C GLU A 366 28.00 24.13 -6.02
N VAL A 367 27.17 24.07 -4.98
CA VAL A 367 27.60 23.83 -3.60
C VAL A 367 27.09 22.46 -3.16
N THR A 368 27.99 21.57 -2.78
CA THR A 368 27.64 20.26 -2.21
C THR A 368 27.83 20.29 -0.70
N ALA A 369 26.81 19.86 0.04
CA ALA A 369 26.92 19.72 1.49
C ALA A 369 27.99 18.66 1.78
N GLY A 370 29.01 19.02 2.57
CA GLY A 370 30.07 18.11 2.97
C GLY A 370 29.47 16.86 3.60
N GLY A 371 29.69 15.70 2.98
CA GLY A 371 29.31 14.41 3.53
C GLY A 371 30.10 14.13 4.81
N GLY A 372 29.57 14.60 5.94
CA GLY A 372 30.02 14.20 7.26
C GLY A 372 29.79 12.70 7.41
N ARG A 373 30.83 11.90 7.10
CA ARG A 373 30.97 10.57 7.67
C ARG A 373 31.34 10.75 9.14
N SER A 374 30.33 10.77 10.01
CA SER A 374 30.47 10.49 11.44
C SER A 374 30.28 9.00 11.67
#